data_AF-A0A0Q8GEP3-F1
#
_entry.id   AF-A0A0Q8GEP3-F1
#
_cell.length_a   1.000
_cell.length_b   1.000
_cell.length_c   1.000
_cell.angle_alpha   90.00
_cell.angle_beta   90.00
_cell.angle_gamma   90.00
#
_symmetry.space_group_name_H-M   'P 1'
#
loop_
_entity.id
_entity.type
_entity.pdbx_description
1 polymer ?
#
loop_
_entity_poly.entity_id
_entity_poly.type
_entity_poly.pdbx_seq_one_letter_code
_entity_poly.pdbx_strand_id
1 'polypeptide(L)'
;MNDFAARLILAAMAAIGGTHTTTAAADDAAAPTGKGSCRLHESKSFGDACYAAANARLADGGNAQFPNTRPGYRGSITASCSNGTVTWTAGECASISKALAKAGDAAAAVARSSTATAAASPVEAGAPSGSYRIGTYYFPGWKSNQLGNARKQPWDVLKLYTDREPKLGWYSEDGPGVMDQQLRWMRDYGIDYVVFDFLWSGDNRPLLTAGIDAYLRLPDRRGVQFSVLWTNHTRYTFSKAQFETLFTFWATQYFKHPDYLKIDGKPAVFIFSAETLDANARAIGMTSQDLIALAETIAKPMGIPGIAFIGASTGSRYNYAGSGYQGFSAYNYHSPAAAALAPARPGNLSRSFVELDAAYQDQWSSMRDKGVGLYVLPMTSGWDKRPWGGSKDPLHDDSRSTPAEFRDHLLAARRFMDGNPTLTRRLGVICCWNEFGEGSFIEPTKVDGMKYLEQIRDVFGAK
;
A
#
# COMPACT_ATOMS: atom_id res chain seq x y z
N MET A 1 -1.13 -21.86 -9.38
CA MET A 1 -2.44 -21.86 -8.68
C MET A 1 -2.69 -20.48 -8.11
N ASN A 2 -3.29 -19.58 -8.87
CA ASN A 2 -3.72 -18.26 -8.40
C ASN A 2 -4.78 -17.78 -9.38
N ASP A 3 -6.03 -18.14 -9.11
CA ASP A 3 -7.18 -17.77 -9.93
C ASP A 3 -8.35 -17.51 -8.98
N PHE A 4 -8.55 -16.25 -8.58
CA PHE A 4 -9.79 -15.83 -7.91
C PHE A 4 -10.03 -14.31 -7.89
N ALA A 5 -8.99 -13.47 -7.96
CA ALA A 5 -9.15 -12.01 -8.11
C ALA A 5 -9.84 -11.63 -9.45
N ALA A 6 -9.93 -12.58 -10.39
CA ALA A 6 -10.53 -12.40 -11.69
C ALA A 6 -12.07 -12.42 -11.72
N ARG A 7 -12.74 -12.87 -10.65
CA ARG A 7 -14.18 -13.13 -10.66
C ARG A 7 -15.07 -11.93 -10.30
N LEU A 8 -14.51 -10.78 -9.89
CA LEU A 8 -15.32 -9.64 -9.44
C LEU A 8 -15.70 -8.62 -10.54
N ILE A 9 -15.32 -8.84 -11.81
CA ILE A 9 -15.47 -7.84 -12.89
C ILE A 9 -16.68 -8.11 -13.83
N LEU A 10 -17.38 -9.25 -13.71
CA LEU A 10 -18.36 -9.66 -14.74
C LEU A 10 -19.87 -9.54 -14.37
N ALA A 11 -20.27 -8.90 -13.27
CA ALA A 11 -21.67 -8.95 -12.80
C ALA A 11 -22.50 -7.66 -12.94
N ALA A 12 -22.05 -6.65 -13.68
CA ALA A 12 -22.71 -5.32 -13.69
C ALA A 12 -23.24 -4.83 -15.05
N MET A 13 -23.47 -5.70 -16.04
CA MET A 13 -23.88 -5.26 -17.40
C MET A 13 -25.07 -5.99 -18.04
N ALA A 14 -26.04 -6.48 -17.27
CA ALA A 14 -27.28 -7.00 -17.87
C ALA A 14 -28.52 -6.74 -17.01
N ALA A 15 -29.23 -5.63 -17.29
CA ALA A 15 -30.69 -5.52 -17.24
C ALA A 15 -31.12 -4.04 -17.42
N ILE A 16 -31.31 -3.61 -18.67
CA ILE A 16 -32.16 -2.47 -19.01
C ILE A 16 -33.08 -2.94 -20.13
N GLY A 17 -34.38 -2.94 -19.88
CA GLY A 17 -35.41 -3.16 -20.91
C GLY A 17 -36.69 -3.75 -20.35
N GLY A 18 -37.74 -2.92 -20.25
CA GLY A 18 -39.09 -3.40 -19.93
C GLY A 18 -40.03 -2.31 -19.43
N THR A 19 -40.63 -1.55 -20.36
CA THR A 19 -41.78 -0.67 -20.14
C THR A 19 -43.07 -1.48 -19.97
N HIS A 20 -43.97 -1.11 -19.05
CA HIS A 20 -45.42 -1.23 -19.26
C HIS A 20 -46.27 -0.34 -18.33
N THR A 21 -47.07 0.49 -19.01
CA THR A 21 -48.38 1.13 -18.77
C THR A 21 -49.15 0.94 -17.44
N THR A 22 -49.64 2.08 -16.96
CA THR A 22 -50.61 2.33 -15.88
C THR A 22 -52.07 2.08 -16.26
N THR A 23 -52.87 1.58 -15.32
CA THR A 23 -54.31 1.91 -15.16
C THR A 23 -54.63 2.10 -13.68
N ALA A 24 -55.41 3.15 -13.40
CA ALA A 24 -55.82 3.56 -12.05
C ALA A 24 -57.22 3.03 -11.70
N ALA A 25 -57.42 2.71 -10.42
CA ALA A 25 -58.73 2.72 -9.76
C ALA A 25 -58.53 3.12 -8.29
N ALA A 26 -59.51 3.86 -7.77
CA ALA A 26 -59.42 4.79 -6.66
C ALA A 26 -59.62 4.17 -5.26
N ASP A 27 -58.94 4.82 -4.31
CA ASP A 27 -59.18 5.03 -2.87
C ASP A 27 -60.10 4.09 -2.08
N ASP A 28 -59.49 3.47 -1.05
CA ASP A 28 -60.06 3.42 0.29
C ASP A 28 -58.94 3.74 1.31
N ALA A 29 -59.22 4.68 2.20
CA ALA A 29 -58.25 5.28 3.11
C ALA A 29 -57.76 4.30 4.19
N ALA A 30 -56.49 3.92 4.11
CA ALA A 30 -55.75 3.30 5.21
C ALA A 30 -54.64 4.24 5.68
N ALA A 31 -54.45 4.30 7.00
CA ALA A 31 -53.48 5.13 7.73
C ALA A 31 -52.07 5.14 7.09
N PRO A 32 -51.30 6.24 7.23
CA PRO A 32 -50.01 6.38 6.56
C PRO A 32 -49.01 5.35 7.08
N THR A 33 -48.84 4.25 6.35
CA THR A 33 -47.73 3.30 6.51
C THR A 33 -46.50 3.85 5.77
N GLY A 34 -46.07 5.05 6.17
CA GLY A 34 -44.80 5.59 5.71
C GLY A 34 -43.66 4.72 6.25
N LYS A 35 -42.92 4.05 5.36
CA LYS A 35 -41.62 3.47 5.71
C LYS A 35 -40.72 4.61 6.21
N GLY A 36 -40.59 4.71 7.53
CA GLY A 36 -39.77 5.73 8.16
C GLY A 36 -38.31 5.57 7.73
N SER A 37 -37.71 6.62 7.17
CA SER A 37 -36.27 6.62 6.89
C SER A 37 -35.48 6.63 8.21
N CYS A 38 -34.44 5.80 8.30
CA CYS A 38 -33.49 5.83 9.42
C CYS A 38 -32.30 6.76 9.08
N ARG A 39 -31.89 7.61 10.03
CA ARG A 39 -30.66 8.42 9.97
C ARG A 39 -29.82 8.09 11.19
N LEU A 40 -28.53 7.85 10.99
CA LEU A 40 -27.70 7.22 12.00
C LEU A 40 -27.26 8.20 13.13
N HIS A 41 -27.91 8.22 14.31
CA HIS A 41 -27.42 8.90 15.54
C HIS A 41 -27.59 8.20 16.94
N GLU A 42 -26.52 7.61 17.56
CA GLU A 42 -26.36 7.18 18.99
C GLU A 42 -24.95 6.60 19.41
N SER A 43 -24.13 7.22 20.28
CA SER A 43 -22.77 6.68 20.56
C SER A 43 -22.71 5.48 21.53
N LYS A 44 -22.05 4.37 21.18
CA LYS A 44 -21.69 3.28 22.11
C LYS A 44 -20.17 3.04 22.19
N SER A 45 -19.53 3.29 23.34
CA SER A 45 -18.10 2.99 23.52
C SER A 45 -17.87 1.49 23.74
N PHE A 46 -17.03 0.86 22.91
CA PHE A 46 -16.53 -0.50 23.15
C PHE A 46 -15.37 -0.46 24.16
N GLY A 47 -15.38 -1.37 25.14
CA GLY A 47 -14.29 -1.52 26.12
C GLY A 47 -12.99 -2.05 25.49
N ASP A 48 -11.98 -2.31 26.32
CA ASP A 48 -10.64 -2.68 25.87
C ASP A 48 -10.69 -3.99 25.03
N ALA A 49 -10.38 -3.86 23.74
CA ALA A 49 -10.24 -4.95 22.77
C ALA A 49 -11.54 -5.71 22.42
N CYS A 50 -12.43 -5.09 21.63
CA CYS A 50 -13.45 -5.85 20.91
C CYS A 50 -13.13 -5.89 19.40
N TYR A 51 -12.85 -7.10 18.90
CA TYR A 51 -12.67 -7.43 17.48
C TYR A 51 -13.99 -7.73 16.76
N ALA A 52 -15.13 -7.69 17.46
CA ALA A 52 -16.39 -8.05 16.84
C ALA A 52 -16.83 -6.95 15.87
N ALA A 53 -17.17 -7.37 14.65
CA ALA A 53 -17.97 -6.54 13.80
C ALA A 53 -19.32 -6.31 14.50
N ALA A 54 -19.66 -5.05 14.82
CA ALA A 54 -21.01 -4.79 15.29
C ALA A 54 -21.96 -4.94 14.09
N ASN A 55 -23.07 -5.65 14.27
CA ASN A 55 -24.11 -5.74 13.26
C ASN A 55 -25.31 -4.96 13.76
N ALA A 56 -25.77 -3.98 13.00
CA ALA A 56 -27.06 -3.33 13.22
C ALA A 56 -28.07 -3.98 12.27
N ARG A 57 -29.06 -4.69 12.82
CA ARG A 57 -30.25 -5.08 12.07
C ARG A 57 -31.29 -3.98 12.18
N LEU A 58 -31.67 -3.43 11.04
CA LEU A 58 -32.70 -2.41 10.92
C LEU A 58 -34.08 -3.07 10.85
N ALA A 59 -35.10 -2.38 11.37
CA ALA A 59 -36.48 -2.90 11.43
C ALA A 59 -37.11 -3.15 10.03
N ASP A 60 -36.55 -2.57 8.98
CA ASP A 60 -36.92 -2.79 7.58
C ASP A 60 -36.23 -4.02 6.94
N GLY A 61 -35.46 -4.77 7.74
CA GLY A 61 -34.67 -5.92 7.27
C GLY A 61 -33.27 -5.56 6.78
N GLY A 62 -32.87 -4.29 6.81
CA GLY A 62 -31.50 -3.86 6.50
C GLY A 62 -30.47 -4.39 7.50
N ASN A 63 -29.23 -4.61 7.04
CA ASN A 63 -28.11 -4.99 7.90
C ASN A 63 -26.89 -4.10 7.61
N ALA A 64 -26.24 -3.58 8.65
CA ALA A 64 -25.00 -2.83 8.54
C ALA A 64 -23.92 -3.45 9.44
N GLN A 65 -22.76 -3.77 8.86
CA GLN A 65 -21.63 -4.37 9.54
C GLN A 65 -20.54 -3.32 9.79
N PHE A 66 -20.07 -3.21 11.03
CA PHE A 66 -19.05 -2.25 11.45
C PHE A 66 -17.81 -2.97 11.94
N PRO A 67 -16.72 -3.04 11.16
CA PRO A 67 -15.48 -3.64 11.62
C PRO A 67 -14.83 -2.76 12.70
N ASN A 68 -14.56 -3.28 13.89
CA ASN A 68 -13.65 -2.65 14.86
C ASN A 68 -12.32 -3.42 14.86
N THR A 69 -11.20 -2.70 14.85
CA THR A 69 -9.98 -3.24 14.22
C THR A 69 -8.80 -3.56 15.12
N ARG A 70 -8.72 -3.15 16.40
CA ARG A 70 -7.53 -3.46 17.21
C ARG A 70 -7.81 -3.56 18.72
N PRO A 71 -6.96 -4.28 19.50
CA PRO A 71 -6.92 -4.16 20.94
C PRO A 71 -6.63 -2.71 21.36
N GLY A 72 -7.36 -2.17 22.33
CA GLY A 72 -7.13 -0.83 22.87
C GLY A 72 -7.81 0.35 22.14
N TYR A 73 -8.65 0.10 21.13
CA TYR A 73 -9.37 1.14 20.40
C TYR A 73 -10.85 1.22 20.77
N ARG A 74 -11.34 2.42 21.07
CA ARG A 74 -12.75 2.73 21.34
C ARG A 74 -13.40 3.31 20.09
N GLY A 75 -14.47 2.69 19.61
CA GLY A 75 -15.35 3.24 18.57
C GLY A 75 -16.76 3.47 19.11
N SER A 76 -17.58 4.23 18.39
CA SER A 76 -19.01 4.40 18.66
C SER A 76 -19.84 4.43 17.39
N ILE A 77 -20.92 3.64 17.33
CA ILE A 77 -21.81 3.54 16.15
C ILE A 77 -23.19 4.02 16.53
N THR A 78 -23.75 4.87 15.66
CA THR A 78 -24.71 5.90 16.00
C THR A 78 -25.91 5.74 15.08
N ALA A 79 -27.09 5.24 15.55
CA ALA A 79 -28.28 4.89 14.73
C ALA A 79 -29.60 5.56 15.21
N SER A 80 -30.44 6.13 14.33
CA SER A 80 -31.79 6.62 14.68
C SER A 80 -32.84 6.23 13.62
N CYS A 81 -34.04 5.84 14.04
CA CYS A 81 -35.14 5.46 13.15
C CYS A 81 -36.41 6.24 13.49
N SER A 82 -37.16 6.63 12.47
CA SER A 82 -38.35 7.49 12.65
C SER A 82 -39.56 6.75 13.21
N ASN A 83 -39.64 5.41 13.13
CA ASN A 83 -40.70 4.58 13.74
C ASN A 83 -40.28 3.10 13.90
N GLY A 84 -39.17 2.82 14.60
CA GLY A 84 -38.77 1.43 14.85
C GLY A 84 -37.72 1.29 15.95
N THR A 85 -37.79 0.17 16.66
CA THR A 85 -36.78 -0.25 17.63
C THR A 85 -35.56 -0.78 16.86
N VAL A 86 -34.36 -0.22 17.12
CA VAL A 86 -33.10 -0.81 16.62
C VAL A 86 -32.70 -1.92 17.58
N THR A 87 -32.82 -3.17 17.15
CA THR A 87 -32.40 -4.32 17.98
C THR A 87 -30.94 -4.63 17.68
N TRP A 88 -30.08 -4.31 18.64
CA TRP A 88 -28.67 -4.69 18.57
C TRP A 88 -28.50 -6.12 19.06
N THR A 89 -28.02 -7.02 18.19
CA THR A 89 -27.25 -8.17 18.66
C THR A 89 -25.79 -7.74 18.68
N ALA A 90 -25.20 -7.61 19.86
CA ALA A 90 -23.75 -7.66 19.92
C ALA A 90 -23.36 -8.96 19.22
N GLY A 91 -22.58 -8.89 18.14
CA GLY A 91 -21.75 -10.05 17.81
C GLY A 91 -21.00 -10.38 19.09
N GLU A 92 -20.94 -11.66 19.47
CA GLU A 92 -20.18 -12.06 20.65
C GLU A 92 -18.81 -11.37 20.57
N CYS A 93 -18.48 -10.48 21.51
CA CYS A 93 -17.11 -10.02 21.65
C CYS A 93 -16.35 -11.29 22.04
N ALA A 94 -15.72 -11.94 21.07
CA ALA A 94 -14.75 -12.98 21.36
C ALA A 94 -13.59 -12.28 22.06
N SER A 95 -13.65 -12.20 23.39
CA SER A 95 -12.56 -11.68 24.19
C SER A 95 -11.36 -12.58 23.95
N ILE A 96 -10.32 -12.06 23.28
CA ILE A 96 -9.08 -12.80 23.02
C ILE A 96 -8.27 -12.99 24.30
N SER A 97 -8.79 -12.62 25.48
CA SER A 97 -8.16 -12.94 26.77
C SER A 97 -7.85 -14.44 26.93
N LYS A 98 -8.53 -15.34 26.22
CA LYS A 98 -8.18 -16.78 26.16
C LYS A 98 -7.22 -17.19 25.04
N ALA A 99 -7.13 -16.44 23.93
CA ALA A 99 -6.23 -16.75 22.81
C ALA A 99 -4.85 -16.07 22.94
N LEU A 100 -4.78 -14.89 23.57
CA LEU A 100 -3.52 -14.20 23.89
C LEU A 100 -2.74 -14.90 25.01
N ALA A 101 -3.42 -15.54 25.98
CA ALA A 101 -2.73 -16.37 26.97
C ALA A 101 -1.97 -17.54 26.30
N LYS A 102 -2.59 -18.19 25.30
CA LYS A 102 -1.97 -19.28 24.53
C LYS A 102 -0.86 -18.83 23.59
N ALA A 103 -0.97 -17.63 23.00
CA ALA A 103 0.06 -17.06 22.13
C ALA A 103 1.25 -16.48 22.94
N GLY A 104 0.99 -15.90 24.11
CA GLY A 104 2.02 -15.47 25.06
C GLY A 104 2.85 -16.63 25.60
N ASP A 105 2.20 -17.77 25.90
CA ASP A 105 2.89 -18.99 26.32
C ASP A 105 3.76 -19.60 25.20
N ALA A 106 3.31 -19.50 23.93
CA ALA A 106 4.08 -19.96 22.78
C ALA A 106 5.26 -19.01 22.44
N ALA A 107 5.07 -17.70 22.52
CA ALA A 107 6.13 -16.71 22.33
C ALA A 107 7.18 -16.76 23.45
N ALA A 108 6.77 -17.00 24.70
CA ALA A 108 7.66 -17.21 25.83
C ALA A 108 8.45 -18.53 25.71
N ALA A 109 7.88 -19.58 25.10
CA ALA A 109 8.59 -20.82 24.82
C ALA A 109 9.67 -20.66 23.73
N VAL A 110 9.42 -19.86 22.70
CA VAL A 110 10.41 -19.51 21.66
C VAL A 110 11.52 -18.61 22.22
N ALA A 111 11.17 -17.63 23.06
CA ALA A 111 12.14 -16.75 23.72
C ALA A 111 12.99 -17.45 24.80
N ARG A 112 12.48 -18.51 25.44
CA ARG A 112 13.26 -19.33 26.39
C ARG A 112 14.23 -20.29 25.69
N SER A 113 13.91 -20.75 24.47
CA SER A 113 14.78 -21.59 23.65
C SER A 113 15.99 -20.83 23.06
N SER A 114 15.88 -19.51 22.89
CA SER A 114 16.95 -18.67 22.30
C SER A 114 17.96 -18.10 23.31
N THR A 115 17.96 -18.55 24.57
CA THR A 115 18.91 -18.04 25.60
C THR A 115 20.29 -18.73 25.59
N ALA A 116 20.65 -19.45 24.53
CA ALA A 116 22.01 -19.96 24.35
C ALA A 116 22.91 -18.93 23.63
N THR A 117 23.58 -18.11 24.44
CA THR A 117 24.83 -17.37 24.16
C THR A 117 24.85 -16.45 22.94
N ALA A 118 24.24 -15.27 23.07
CA ALA A 118 24.70 -14.07 22.36
C ALA A 118 25.57 -13.25 23.32
N ALA A 119 26.88 -13.51 23.32
CA ALA A 119 27.83 -12.58 23.90
C ALA A 119 27.74 -11.27 23.10
N ALA A 120 27.39 -10.18 23.77
CA ALA A 120 27.36 -8.86 23.18
C ALA A 120 28.79 -8.45 22.81
N SER A 121 29.11 -8.53 21.51
CA SER A 121 30.29 -7.84 20.98
C SER A 121 30.00 -6.35 20.90
N PRO A 122 30.96 -5.46 21.26
CA PRO A 122 30.78 -4.04 21.12
C PRO A 122 30.61 -3.69 19.63
N VAL A 123 29.63 -2.84 19.34
CA VAL A 123 29.42 -2.26 18.01
C VAL A 123 30.65 -1.45 17.65
N GLU A 124 31.48 -2.01 16.77
CA GLU A 124 32.65 -1.34 16.24
C GLU A 124 32.17 -0.23 15.29
N ALA A 125 32.43 1.02 15.68
CA ALA A 125 32.22 2.18 14.84
C ALA A 125 33.28 2.20 13.73
N GLY A 126 32.85 2.15 12.47
CA GLY A 126 33.71 2.53 11.35
C GLY A 126 33.37 1.90 9.99
N ALA A 127 32.53 2.57 9.19
CA ALA A 127 32.54 2.51 7.72
C ALA A 127 31.87 3.78 7.14
N PRO A 128 32.31 4.31 5.98
CA PRO A 128 32.27 5.73 5.66
C PRO A 128 30.88 6.34 5.41
N SER A 129 30.81 7.65 5.68
CA SER A 129 29.65 8.54 5.67
C SER A 129 29.11 8.83 4.26
N GLY A 130 28.13 8.04 3.83
CA GLY A 130 27.17 8.46 2.81
C GLY A 130 25.80 8.63 3.46
N SER A 131 25.10 9.73 3.18
CA SER A 131 23.72 9.92 3.66
C SER A 131 22.78 8.90 2.99
N TYR A 132 21.87 8.29 3.76
CA TYR A 132 20.80 7.46 3.19
C TYR A 132 19.89 8.29 2.28
N ARG A 133 19.34 7.65 1.24
CA ARG A 133 18.28 8.19 0.41
C ARG A 133 17.03 7.35 0.61
N ILE A 134 16.09 7.86 1.41
CA ILE A 134 14.90 7.12 1.79
C ILE A 134 13.71 7.70 1.04
N GLY A 135 12.98 6.85 0.33
CA GLY A 135 11.75 7.26 -0.35
C GLY A 135 10.52 6.55 0.20
N THR A 136 9.37 6.90 -0.38
CA THR A 136 8.11 6.23 -0.10
C THR A 136 7.32 6.01 -1.39
N TYR A 137 6.61 4.89 -1.49
CA TYR A 137 5.54 4.76 -2.48
C TYR A 137 4.35 5.64 -2.09
N TYR A 138 3.58 6.08 -3.08
CA TYR A 138 2.41 6.94 -2.89
C TYR A 138 1.28 6.43 -3.76
N PHE A 139 0.14 6.15 -3.14
CA PHE A 139 -1.10 5.77 -3.81
C PHE A 139 -1.94 7.03 -4.07
N PRO A 140 -2.06 7.48 -5.33
CA PRO A 140 -2.82 8.67 -5.69
C PRO A 140 -4.27 8.28 -6.00
N GLY A 141 -4.94 7.55 -5.10
CA GLY A 141 -6.30 7.05 -5.29
C GLY A 141 -7.30 7.51 -4.23
N TRP A 142 -7.13 8.70 -3.65
CA TRP A 142 -8.00 9.23 -2.59
C TRP A 142 -8.98 10.30 -3.07
N LYS A 143 -8.76 10.87 -4.25
CA LYS A 143 -9.72 11.77 -4.91
C LYS A 143 -10.99 11.04 -5.34
N SER A 144 -12.14 11.57 -4.91
CA SER A 144 -13.46 11.11 -5.34
C SER A 144 -13.64 11.18 -6.86
N ASN A 145 -14.24 10.14 -7.42
CA ASN A 145 -14.56 9.98 -8.85
C ASN A 145 -13.35 10.11 -9.78
N GLN A 146 -12.14 9.89 -9.28
CA GLN A 146 -10.95 9.92 -10.12
C GLN A 146 -10.92 8.74 -11.11
N LEU A 147 -10.52 9.03 -12.35
CA LEU A 147 -10.36 8.02 -13.39
C LEU A 147 -9.23 7.03 -13.03
N GLY A 148 -9.50 5.74 -13.26
CA GLY A 148 -8.59 4.65 -12.92
C GLY A 148 -8.71 4.15 -11.48
N ASN A 149 -9.48 4.82 -10.63
CA ASN A 149 -9.70 4.37 -9.26
C ASN A 149 -10.72 3.23 -9.22
N ALA A 150 -10.40 2.16 -8.51
CA ALA A 150 -11.31 1.04 -8.28
C ALA A 150 -12.55 1.45 -7.47
N ARG A 151 -12.45 2.52 -6.66
CA ARG A 151 -13.54 3.03 -5.82
C ARG A 151 -13.85 4.49 -6.18
N LYS A 152 -15.13 4.77 -6.46
CA LYS A 152 -15.59 6.14 -6.73
C LYS A 152 -15.48 7.05 -5.50
N GLN A 153 -15.70 6.50 -4.31
CA GLN A 153 -15.58 7.21 -3.03
C GLN A 153 -14.63 6.43 -2.12
N PRO A 154 -13.32 6.55 -2.32
CA PRO A 154 -12.33 5.70 -1.64
C PRO A 154 -12.37 5.88 -0.11
N TRP A 155 -12.63 7.09 0.38
CA TRP A 155 -12.71 7.38 1.80
C TRP A 155 -13.91 6.78 2.53
N ASP A 156 -15.02 6.49 1.85
CA ASP A 156 -16.25 6.09 2.54
C ASP A 156 -16.10 4.79 3.31
N VAL A 157 -15.31 3.85 2.79
CA VAL A 157 -15.01 2.60 3.50
C VAL A 157 -14.01 2.83 4.64
N LEU A 158 -13.06 3.76 4.46
CA LEU A 158 -12.04 4.07 5.46
C LEU A 158 -12.60 4.81 6.68
N LYS A 159 -13.73 5.52 6.54
CA LYS A 159 -14.42 6.16 7.68
C LYS A 159 -14.87 5.17 8.76
N LEU A 160 -14.95 3.88 8.44
CA LEU A 160 -15.22 2.81 9.41
C LEU A 160 -13.98 2.42 10.24
N TYR A 161 -12.79 2.86 9.84
CA TYR A 161 -11.49 2.56 10.43
C TYR A 161 -10.88 3.85 10.98
N THR A 162 -11.40 4.33 12.11
CA THR A 162 -11.11 5.67 12.65
C THR A 162 -9.65 5.89 13.02
N ASP A 163 -8.91 4.82 13.27
CA ASP A 163 -7.46 4.83 13.51
C ASP A 163 -6.62 5.17 12.26
N ARG A 164 -7.26 5.14 11.08
CA ARG A 164 -6.66 5.47 9.79
C ARG A 164 -7.05 6.85 9.28
N GLU A 165 -7.78 7.66 10.07
CA GLU A 165 -8.12 9.02 9.63
C GLU A 165 -6.84 9.86 9.50
N PRO A 166 -6.51 10.37 8.30
CA PRO A 166 -5.33 11.20 8.11
C PRO A 166 -5.40 12.45 8.97
N LYS A 167 -4.24 12.95 9.41
CA LYS A 167 -4.16 14.20 10.15
C LYS A 167 -4.68 15.39 9.33
N LEU A 168 -4.60 15.31 8.00
CA LEU A 168 -5.17 16.27 7.04
C LEU A 168 -6.68 16.09 6.80
N GLY A 169 -7.32 15.12 7.45
CA GLY A 169 -8.70 14.73 7.21
C GLY A 169 -8.87 13.94 5.89
N TRP A 170 -10.13 13.78 5.47
CA TRP A 170 -10.50 13.05 4.25
C TRP A 170 -10.27 13.93 3.01
N TYR A 171 -9.00 14.14 2.66
CA TYR A 171 -8.57 15.09 1.63
C TYR A 171 -8.74 14.54 0.20
N SER A 172 -8.71 15.44 -0.79
CA SER A 172 -8.35 15.09 -2.17
C SER A 172 -6.88 15.45 -2.37
N GLU A 173 -6.08 14.62 -3.05
CA GLU A 173 -4.62 14.86 -3.21
C GLU A 173 -4.32 16.22 -3.87
N ASP A 174 -5.20 16.63 -4.78
CA ASP A 174 -5.14 17.90 -5.50
C ASP A 174 -5.81 19.06 -4.76
N GLY A 175 -6.25 18.83 -3.52
CA GLY A 175 -6.85 19.83 -2.66
C GLY A 175 -5.84 20.89 -2.18
N PRO A 176 -6.32 22.07 -1.75
CA PRO A 176 -5.46 23.16 -1.32
C PRO A 176 -4.50 22.75 -0.20
N GLY A 177 -3.19 22.91 -0.43
CA GLY A 177 -2.15 22.71 0.58
C GLY A 177 -1.85 21.26 0.98
N VAL A 178 -2.57 20.26 0.44
CA VAL A 178 -2.40 18.85 0.82
C VAL A 178 -1.01 18.34 0.46
N MET A 179 -0.68 18.31 -0.84
CA MET A 179 0.63 17.85 -1.30
C MET A 179 1.77 18.70 -0.71
N ASP A 180 1.60 20.02 -0.60
CA ASP A 180 2.61 20.90 -0.01
C ASP A 180 2.90 20.55 1.46
N GLN A 181 1.87 20.24 2.25
CA GLN A 181 2.03 19.79 3.63
C GLN A 181 2.63 18.39 3.72
N GLN A 182 2.26 17.48 2.83
CA GLN A 182 2.86 16.14 2.76
C GLN A 182 4.36 16.24 2.41
N LEU A 183 4.74 17.08 1.44
CA LEU A 183 6.16 17.31 1.10
C LEU A 183 6.94 17.98 2.25
N ARG A 184 6.32 18.86 3.04
CA ARG A 184 6.94 19.37 4.28
C ARG A 184 7.27 18.22 5.22
N TRP A 185 6.29 17.37 5.52
CA TRP A 185 6.51 16.22 6.39
C TRP A 185 7.53 15.24 5.83
N MET A 186 7.51 14.98 4.52
CA MET A 186 8.52 14.14 3.89
C MET A 186 9.92 14.71 4.12
N ARG A 187 10.14 16.00 3.80
CA ARG A 187 11.44 16.66 4.01
C ARG A 187 11.86 16.63 5.49
N ASP A 188 11.01 17.14 6.37
CA ASP A 188 11.34 17.35 7.80
C ASP A 188 11.66 16.04 8.53
N TYR A 189 11.16 14.91 8.03
CA TYR A 189 11.34 13.58 8.64
C TYR A 189 12.21 12.62 7.81
N GLY A 190 13.00 13.14 6.88
CA GLY A 190 14.07 12.37 6.24
C GLY A 190 13.65 11.54 5.03
N ILE A 191 12.51 11.84 4.40
CA ILE A 191 12.10 11.27 3.11
C ILE A 191 12.60 12.17 1.98
N ASP A 192 13.47 11.61 1.15
CA ASP A 192 14.17 12.28 0.05
C ASP A 192 13.40 12.23 -1.27
N TYR A 193 12.55 11.22 -1.47
CA TYR A 193 11.80 11.06 -2.71
C TYR A 193 10.47 10.33 -2.54
N VAL A 194 9.55 10.58 -3.46
CA VAL A 194 8.26 9.91 -3.56
C VAL A 194 8.14 9.17 -4.89
N VAL A 195 7.63 7.95 -4.86
CA VAL A 195 7.36 7.15 -6.06
C VAL A 195 5.85 7.02 -6.21
N PHE A 196 5.28 7.73 -7.19
CA PHE A 196 3.84 7.75 -7.44
C PHE A 196 3.41 6.51 -8.22
N ASP A 197 2.42 5.80 -7.72
CA ASP A 197 1.70 4.80 -8.50
C ASP A 197 1.10 5.47 -9.74
N PHE A 198 1.30 4.84 -10.89
CA PHE A 198 0.95 5.42 -12.17
C PHE A 198 0.30 4.38 -13.07
N LEU A 199 -0.93 4.66 -13.48
CA LEU A 199 -1.69 3.84 -14.43
C LEU A 199 -1.73 4.49 -15.80
N TRP A 200 -1.71 3.66 -16.84
CA TRP A 200 -1.82 4.06 -18.24
C TRP A 200 -3.04 3.39 -18.89
N SER A 201 -3.95 4.16 -19.48
CA SER A 201 -5.17 3.61 -20.08
C SER A 201 -4.89 2.93 -21.43
N GLY A 202 -5.86 2.13 -21.91
CA GLY A 202 -5.84 1.61 -23.28
C GLY A 202 -5.89 2.70 -24.36
N ASP A 203 -6.44 3.87 -24.01
CA ASP A 203 -6.58 5.02 -24.92
C ASP A 203 -5.38 5.99 -24.84
N ASN A 204 -4.23 5.52 -24.36
CA ASN A 204 -3.00 6.30 -24.22
C ASN A 204 -3.14 7.57 -23.36
N ARG A 205 -3.76 7.44 -22.18
CA ARG A 205 -3.89 8.54 -21.21
C ARG A 205 -3.42 8.12 -19.83
N PRO A 206 -2.80 9.04 -19.07
CA PRO A 206 -2.47 8.77 -17.69
C PRO A 206 -3.74 8.69 -16.84
N LEU A 207 -3.74 7.80 -15.86
CA LEU A 207 -4.79 7.60 -14.87
C LEU A 207 -4.19 7.71 -13.46
N LEU A 208 -5.04 7.98 -12.47
CA LEU A 208 -4.63 8.23 -11.08
C LEU A 208 -3.60 9.38 -10.92
N THR A 209 -3.79 10.51 -11.61
CA THR A 209 -2.76 11.56 -11.65
C THR A 209 -2.85 12.63 -10.57
N ALA A 210 -3.91 12.69 -9.73
CA ALA A 210 -4.10 13.85 -8.84
C ALA A 210 -2.89 14.11 -7.92
N GLY A 211 -2.23 13.08 -7.40
CA GLY A 211 -1.04 13.23 -6.58
C GLY A 211 0.14 13.84 -7.33
N ILE A 212 0.52 13.26 -8.48
CA ILE A 212 1.65 13.76 -9.27
C ILE A 212 1.35 15.14 -9.89
N ASP A 213 0.12 15.40 -10.31
CA ASP A 213 -0.30 16.71 -10.81
C ASP A 213 -0.26 17.78 -9.70
N ALA A 214 -0.65 17.42 -8.47
CA ALA A 214 -0.53 18.31 -7.32
C ALA A 214 0.94 18.62 -7.02
N TYR A 215 1.82 17.60 -7.04
CA TYR A 215 3.25 17.76 -6.87
C TYR A 215 3.85 18.70 -7.93
N LEU A 216 3.50 18.49 -9.20
CA LEU A 216 4.03 19.25 -10.33
C LEU A 216 3.51 20.70 -10.38
N ARG A 217 2.39 21.03 -9.73
CA ARG A 217 1.90 22.42 -9.65
C ARG A 217 2.59 23.25 -8.57
N LEU A 218 3.26 22.64 -7.60
CA LEU A 218 3.91 23.39 -6.52
C LEU A 218 5.12 24.18 -7.05
N PRO A 219 5.36 25.41 -6.58
CA PRO A 219 6.55 26.16 -6.95
C PRO A 219 7.82 25.63 -6.25
N ASP A 220 7.65 25.03 -5.08
CA ASP A 220 8.72 24.44 -4.27
C ASP A 220 8.32 23.04 -3.82
N ARG A 221 9.16 22.05 -4.14
CA ARG A 221 8.98 20.63 -3.78
C ARG A 221 9.80 20.26 -2.55
N ARG A 222 10.41 21.26 -1.92
CA ARG A 222 11.20 21.14 -0.70
C ARG A 222 12.33 20.14 -0.90
N GLY A 223 12.91 20.13 -2.10
CA GLY A 223 13.92 19.18 -2.58
C GLY A 223 13.48 17.71 -2.63
N VAL A 224 12.24 17.35 -2.28
CA VAL A 224 11.78 15.96 -2.30
C VAL A 224 11.61 15.57 -3.76
N GLN A 225 12.36 14.59 -4.23
CA GLN A 225 12.33 14.18 -5.63
C GLN A 225 11.09 13.33 -5.93
N PHE A 226 10.74 13.14 -7.20
CA PHE A 226 9.66 12.24 -7.59
C PHE A 226 10.05 11.23 -8.66
N SER A 227 9.39 10.09 -8.66
CA SER A 227 9.46 9.05 -9.70
C SER A 227 8.06 8.50 -9.97
N VAL A 228 7.91 7.76 -11.06
CA VAL A 228 6.72 6.95 -11.33
C VAL A 228 6.96 5.47 -11.04
N LEU A 229 5.91 4.77 -10.61
CA LEU A 229 5.78 3.33 -10.55
C LEU A 229 4.72 2.90 -11.56
N TRP A 230 5.10 2.14 -12.59
CA TRP A 230 4.13 1.54 -13.50
C TRP A 230 3.31 0.48 -12.77
N THR A 231 2.04 0.77 -12.50
CA THR A 231 1.16 -0.11 -11.71
C THR A 231 0.09 -0.81 -12.54
N ASN A 232 0.17 -0.80 -13.87
CA ASN A 232 -0.73 -1.59 -14.72
C ASN A 232 -0.43 -3.09 -14.58
N HIS A 233 -0.96 -3.72 -13.53
CA HIS A 233 -0.75 -5.13 -13.24
C HIS A 233 -2.01 -5.98 -13.51
N THR A 234 -1.84 -7.31 -13.58
CA THR A 234 -2.86 -8.38 -13.75
C THR A 234 -3.60 -8.49 -15.08
N ARG A 235 -4.26 -7.44 -15.58
CA ARG A 235 -5.22 -7.52 -16.71
C ARG A 235 -4.94 -6.56 -17.85
N TYR A 236 -3.80 -5.88 -17.79
CA TYR A 236 -3.39 -4.93 -18.80
C TYR A 236 -2.33 -5.57 -19.69
N THR A 237 -2.64 -5.62 -21.00
CA THR A 237 -1.68 -5.96 -22.04
C THR A 237 -1.55 -4.76 -22.96
N PHE A 238 -0.36 -4.17 -23.09
CA PHE A 238 -0.11 -3.09 -24.05
C PHE A 238 0.36 -3.62 -25.41
N SER A 239 0.10 -2.87 -26.46
CA SER A 239 0.80 -2.98 -27.74
C SER A 239 2.16 -2.28 -27.68
N LYS A 240 3.05 -2.60 -28.62
CA LYS A 240 4.33 -1.89 -28.77
C LYS A 240 4.13 -0.37 -28.89
N ALA A 241 3.16 0.07 -29.70
CA ALA A 241 2.86 1.48 -29.89
C ALA A 241 2.36 2.17 -28.60
N GLN A 242 1.59 1.47 -27.76
CA GLN A 242 1.17 1.99 -26.46
C GLN A 242 2.36 2.15 -25.50
N PHE A 243 3.31 1.20 -25.50
CA PHE A 243 4.55 1.31 -24.73
C PHE A 243 5.40 2.49 -25.20
N GLU A 244 5.57 2.66 -26.52
CA GLU A 244 6.28 3.80 -27.11
C GLU A 244 5.62 5.12 -26.72
N THR A 245 4.29 5.19 -26.74
CA THR A 245 3.53 6.38 -26.35
C THR A 245 3.71 6.70 -24.86
N LEU A 246 3.63 5.69 -23.99
CA LEU A 246 3.86 5.84 -22.55
C LEU A 246 5.26 6.40 -22.25
N PHE A 247 6.30 5.82 -22.83
CA PHE A 247 7.67 6.27 -22.59
C PHE A 247 7.98 7.62 -23.23
N THR A 248 7.37 7.93 -24.38
CA THR A 248 7.41 9.27 -24.98
C THR A 248 6.77 10.30 -24.05
N PHE A 249 5.61 9.97 -23.46
CA PHE A 249 4.93 10.82 -22.49
C PHE A 249 5.81 11.08 -21.27
N TRP A 250 6.35 10.05 -20.62
CA TRP A 250 7.23 10.23 -19.47
C TRP A 250 8.53 10.98 -19.79
N ALA A 251 9.15 10.69 -20.93
CA ALA A 251 10.36 11.40 -21.37
C ALA A 251 10.11 12.90 -21.58
N THR A 252 8.93 13.25 -22.10
CA THR A 252 8.55 14.64 -22.38
C THR A 252 8.09 15.37 -21.12
N GLN A 253 7.22 14.74 -20.34
CA GLN A 253 6.54 15.40 -19.22
C GLN A 253 7.35 15.34 -17.92
N TYR A 254 8.08 14.25 -17.67
CA TYR A 254 8.63 13.95 -16.33
C TYR A 254 10.15 13.85 -16.29
N PHE A 255 10.80 13.06 -17.16
CA PHE A 255 12.22 12.71 -17.00
C PHE A 255 13.20 13.90 -17.04
N LYS A 256 12.79 15.00 -17.66
CA LYS A 256 13.58 16.23 -17.74
C LYS A 256 13.36 17.17 -16.55
N HIS A 257 12.36 16.91 -15.70
CA HIS A 257 12.09 17.75 -14.55
C HIS A 257 13.30 17.70 -13.59
N PRO A 258 13.77 18.85 -13.06
CA PRO A 258 14.96 18.90 -12.21
C PRO A 258 14.82 18.03 -10.95
N ASP A 259 13.60 17.97 -10.41
CA ASP A 259 13.28 17.15 -9.22
C ASP A 259 12.95 15.69 -9.54
N TYR A 260 13.10 15.22 -10.79
CA TYR A 260 12.88 13.82 -11.10
C TYR A 260 14.00 12.97 -10.49
N LEU A 261 13.65 11.85 -9.84
CA LEU A 261 14.57 10.96 -9.17
C LEU A 261 15.56 10.37 -10.17
N LYS A 262 16.86 10.55 -9.90
CA LYS A 262 17.94 9.97 -10.70
C LYS A 262 18.74 8.93 -9.91
N ILE A 263 19.09 7.86 -10.60
CA ILE A 263 20.04 6.82 -10.19
C ILE A 263 21.11 6.77 -11.27
N ASP A 264 22.38 6.97 -10.89
CA ASP A 264 23.51 7.08 -11.81
C ASP A 264 23.30 8.12 -12.94
N GLY A 265 22.69 9.25 -12.59
CA GLY A 265 22.38 10.33 -13.53
C GLY A 265 21.21 10.06 -14.49
N LYS A 266 20.60 8.86 -14.43
CA LYS A 266 19.46 8.47 -15.26
C LYS A 266 18.14 8.60 -14.51
N PRO A 267 17.04 9.08 -15.12
CA PRO A 267 15.71 8.99 -14.53
C PRO A 267 15.39 7.55 -14.11
N ALA A 268 14.98 7.38 -12.85
CA ALA A 268 14.53 6.08 -12.34
C ALA A 268 13.06 5.84 -12.70
N VAL A 269 12.71 4.62 -13.08
CA VAL A 269 11.31 4.18 -13.26
C VAL A 269 11.15 2.87 -12.50
N PHE A 270 10.14 2.81 -11.64
CA PHE A 270 9.81 1.58 -10.95
C PHE A 270 8.73 0.81 -11.72
N ILE A 271 8.81 -0.52 -11.68
CA ILE A 271 7.84 -1.42 -12.31
C ILE A 271 7.23 -2.29 -11.21
N PHE A 272 5.91 -2.21 -11.01
CA PHE A 272 5.20 -2.87 -9.90
C PHE A 272 5.33 -4.40 -9.90
N SER A 273 5.36 -5.02 -11.08
CA SER A 273 5.63 -6.46 -11.21
C SER A 273 6.45 -6.70 -12.45
N ALA A 274 7.70 -7.11 -12.25
CA ALA A 274 8.59 -7.49 -13.32
C ALA A 274 8.02 -8.68 -14.12
N GLU A 275 7.36 -9.62 -13.45
CA GLU A 275 6.67 -10.76 -14.08
C GLU A 275 5.53 -10.32 -15.00
N THR A 276 4.80 -9.27 -14.62
CA THR A 276 3.71 -8.74 -15.46
C THR A 276 4.27 -8.01 -16.68
N LEU A 277 5.38 -7.28 -16.54
CA LEU A 277 6.07 -6.68 -17.68
C LEU A 277 6.62 -7.76 -18.62
N ASP A 278 7.20 -8.83 -18.10
CA ASP A 278 7.67 -9.98 -18.89
C ASP A 278 6.52 -10.66 -19.63
N ALA A 279 5.35 -10.79 -19.01
CA ALA A 279 4.16 -11.33 -19.67
C ALA A 279 3.66 -10.41 -20.80
N ASN A 280 3.65 -9.09 -20.57
CA ASN A 280 3.32 -8.10 -21.59
C ASN A 280 4.30 -8.15 -22.77
N ALA A 281 5.60 -8.19 -22.49
CA ALA A 281 6.64 -8.29 -23.51
C ALA A 281 6.42 -9.53 -24.39
N ARG A 282 6.23 -10.70 -23.76
CA ARG A 282 5.98 -11.96 -24.48
C ARG A 282 4.72 -11.89 -25.34
N ALA A 283 3.67 -11.23 -24.87
CA ALA A 283 2.42 -11.07 -25.63
C ALA A 283 2.59 -10.29 -26.94
N ILE A 284 3.64 -9.47 -27.05
CA ILE A 284 3.98 -8.73 -28.28
C ILE A 284 5.26 -9.24 -28.96
N GLY A 285 5.70 -10.46 -28.62
CA GLY A 285 6.88 -11.09 -29.24
C GLY A 285 8.22 -10.49 -28.80
N MET A 286 8.29 -9.87 -27.63
CA MET A 286 9.47 -9.20 -27.07
C MET A 286 9.87 -9.82 -25.72
N THR A 287 11.07 -9.47 -25.25
CA THR A 287 11.52 -9.66 -23.87
C THR A 287 11.43 -8.34 -23.08
N SER A 288 11.54 -8.39 -21.75
CA SER A 288 11.68 -7.17 -20.94
C SER A 288 12.94 -6.38 -21.29
N GLN A 289 14.02 -7.07 -21.66
CA GLN A 289 15.24 -6.42 -22.15
C GLN A 289 14.99 -5.65 -23.45
N ASP A 290 14.21 -6.20 -24.38
CA ASP A 290 13.83 -5.50 -25.63
C ASP A 290 12.97 -4.26 -25.34
N LEU A 291 12.06 -4.33 -24.36
CA LEU A 291 11.26 -3.19 -23.94
C LEU A 291 12.10 -2.09 -23.29
N ILE A 292 13.05 -2.46 -22.44
CA ILE A 292 13.99 -1.51 -21.84
C ILE A 292 14.84 -0.86 -22.93
N ALA A 293 15.36 -1.64 -23.88
CA ALA A 293 16.10 -1.12 -25.03
C ALA A 293 15.22 -0.18 -25.90
N LEU A 294 13.95 -0.51 -26.10
CA LEU A 294 13.00 0.35 -26.82
C LEU A 294 12.81 1.69 -26.09
N ALA A 295 12.61 1.67 -24.77
CA ALA A 295 12.52 2.88 -23.96
C ALA A 295 13.79 3.76 -24.05
N GLU A 296 14.97 3.13 -24.08
CA GLU A 296 16.25 3.82 -24.29
C GLU A 296 16.33 4.50 -25.68
N THR A 297 15.82 3.84 -26.73
CA THR A 297 15.79 4.43 -28.09
C THR A 297 14.88 5.65 -28.20
N ILE A 298 13.85 5.73 -27.35
CA ILE A 298 12.95 6.89 -27.25
C ILE A 298 13.61 8.02 -26.46
N ALA A 299 14.27 7.69 -25.36
CA ALA A 299 14.81 8.68 -24.42
C ALA A 299 16.05 9.41 -24.96
N LYS A 300 16.98 8.68 -25.60
CA LYS A 300 18.28 9.23 -26.05
C LYS A 300 18.18 10.42 -27.00
N PRO A 301 17.36 10.38 -28.08
CA PRO A 301 17.18 11.53 -28.98
C PRO A 301 16.64 12.78 -28.27
N MET A 302 15.98 12.62 -27.13
CA MET A 302 15.46 13.74 -26.33
C MET A 302 16.50 14.32 -25.37
N GLY A 303 17.76 13.86 -25.41
CA GLY A 303 18.84 14.32 -24.52
C GLY A 303 18.82 13.65 -23.14
N ILE A 304 18.10 12.54 -22.98
CA ILE A 304 18.07 11.75 -21.74
C ILE A 304 19.13 10.64 -21.87
N PRO A 305 20.10 10.53 -20.93
CA PRO A 305 21.26 9.63 -21.09
C PRO A 305 20.92 8.14 -21.02
N GLY A 306 19.74 7.82 -20.47
CA GLY A 306 19.14 6.50 -20.37
C GLY A 306 18.12 6.47 -19.24
N ILE A 307 17.63 5.29 -18.87
CA ILE A 307 16.60 5.09 -17.85
C ILE A 307 17.06 3.99 -16.88
N ALA A 308 16.95 4.25 -15.58
CA ALA A 308 17.20 3.26 -14.54
C ALA A 308 15.90 2.51 -14.21
N PHE A 309 15.71 1.34 -14.80
CA PHE A 309 14.57 0.48 -14.52
C PHE A 309 14.76 -0.29 -13.20
N ILE A 310 13.84 -0.09 -12.26
CA ILE A 310 13.80 -0.77 -10.97
C ILE A 310 12.59 -1.72 -10.92
N GLY A 311 12.83 -3.02 -11.05
CA GLY A 311 11.78 -4.03 -11.08
C GLY A 311 11.35 -4.46 -9.68
N ALA A 312 10.05 -4.63 -9.44
CA ALA A 312 9.58 -5.36 -8.26
C ALA A 312 9.38 -6.84 -8.60
N SER A 313 10.05 -7.72 -7.86
CA SER A 313 9.89 -9.17 -7.94
C SER A 313 10.26 -9.81 -6.60
N THR A 314 9.61 -10.93 -6.31
CA THR A 314 9.86 -11.73 -5.09
C THR A 314 10.09 -13.21 -5.46
N GLY A 315 10.20 -13.52 -6.76
CA GLY A 315 10.20 -14.88 -7.28
C GLY A 315 11.57 -15.54 -7.12
N SER A 316 11.60 -16.75 -6.55
CA SER A 316 12.81 -17.60 -6.53
C SER A 316 13.23 -18.08 -7.93
N ARG A 317 12.31 -18.04 -8.91
CA ARG A 317 12.53 -18.46 -10.30
C ARG A 317 12.65 -17.29 -11.28
N TYR A 318 12.68 -16.05 -10.79
CA TYR A 318 12.82 -14.89 -11.66
C TYR A 318 14.27 -14.80 -12.19
N ASN A 319 14.44 -14.52 -13.47
CA ASN A 319 15.76 -14.34 -14.08
C ASN A 319 16.25 -12.89 -13.90
N TYR A 320 16.80 -12.57 -12.73
CA TYR A 320 17.24 -11.21 -12.42
C TYR A 320 18.34 -10.71 -13.37
N ALA A 321 19.39 -11.51 -13.61
CA ALA A 321 20.54 -11.10 -14.41
C ALA A 321 20.21 -10.88 -15.90
N GLY A 322 19.29 -11.67 -16.48
CA GLY A 322 18.91 -11.58 -17.89
C GLY A 322 17.72 -10.69 -18.19
N SER A 323 17.22 -9.94 -17.22
CA SER A 323 15.98 -9.16 -17.34
C SER A 323 16.17 -7.76 -17.95
N GLY A 324 17.41 -7.25 -17.98
CA GLY A 324 17.75 -5.90 -18.44
C GLY A 324 17.48 -4.79 -17.42
N TYR A 325 16.88 -5.09 -16.27
CA TYR A 325 16.69 -4.11 -15.19
C TYR A 325 18.03 -3.68 -14.59
N GLN A 326 18.13 -2.42 -14.19
CA GLN A 326 19.30 -1.90 -13.49
C GLN A 326 19.32 -2.35 -12.02
N GLY A 327 18.14 -2.56 -11.44
CA GLY A 327 17.99 -3.03 -10.08
C GLY A 327 16.58 -3.49 -9.76
N PHE A 328 16.39 -3.88 -8.52
CA PHE A 328 15.13 -4.40 -8.01
C PHE A 328 14.70 -3.72 -6.71
N SER A 329 13.42 -3.88 -6.39
CA SER A 329 12.75 -3.48 -5.15
C SER A 329 11.58 -4.46 -4.90
N ALA A 330 10.65 -4.10 -4.03
CA ALA A 330 9.30 -4.64 -3.97
C ALA A 330 8.32 -3.54 -3.54
N TYR A 331 7.04 -3.68 -3.91
CA TYR A 331 5.99 -2.82 -3.35
C TYR A 331 5.67 -3.24 -1.91
N ASN A 332 5.34 -4.52 -1.71
CA ASN A 332 5.30 -5.17 -0.40
C ASN A 332 5.79 -6.63 -0.51
N TYR A 333 6.42 -7.13 0.54
CA TYR A 333 6.53 -8.58 0.80
C TYR A 333 5.43 -9.00 1.77
N HIS A 334 4.91 -10.22 1.61
CA HIS A 334 3.88 -10.78 2.49
C HIS A 334 4.31 -12.10 3.16
N SER A 335 5.40 -12.68 2.67
CA SER A 335 5.89 -14.00 3.05
C SER A 335 7.41 -14.05 2.85
N PRO A 336 8.13 -14.92 3.59
CA PRO A 336 9.55 -15.13 3.38
C PRO A 336 9.84 -15.78 2.02
N ALA A 337 11.08 -15.67 1.56
CA ALA A 337 11.63 -16.38 0.40
C ALA A 337 11.97 -17.83 0.76
N ALA A 338 12.57 -18.06 1.92
CA ALA A 338 13.04 -19.36 2.35
C ALA A 338 11.87 -20.26 2.80
N ALA A 339 11.79 -21.46 2.21
CA ALA A 339 10.78 -22.45 2.58
C ALA A 339 10.86 -22.86 4.07
N ALA A 340 12.05 -22.80 4.68
CA ALA A 340 12.25 -23.10 6.10
C ALA A 340 11.61 -22.07 7.04
N LEU A 341 11.49 -20.81 6.59
CA LEU A 341 10.81 -19.75 7.34
C LEU A 341 9.33 -19.61 6.92
N ALA A 342 8.97 -20.21 5.79
CA ALA A 342 7.62 -20.16 5.26
C ALA A 342 6.67 -20.96 6.15
N PRO A 343 5.71 -20.29 6.83
CA PRO A 343 4.74 -21.00 7.63
C PRO A 343 3.89 -21.88 6.71
N ALA A 344 3.72 -23.16 7.02
CA ALA A 344 2.96 -24.12 6.21
C ALA A 344 1.43 -23.82 6.23
N ARG A 345 1.04 -22.68 5.64
CA ARG A 345 -0.31 -22.12 5.62
C ARG A 345 -0.58 -21.41 4.29
N PRO A 346 -1.84 -21.08 3.95
CA PRO A 346 -2.17 -20.52 2.64
C PRO A 346 -1.31 -19.31 2.26
N GLY A 347 -0.53 -19.44 1.18
CA GLY A 347 0.36 -18.38 0.70
C GLY A 347 1.56 -18.07 1.59
N ASN A 348 1.78 -18.83 2.66
CA ASN A 348 2.84 -18.62 3.65
C ASN A 348 2.88 -17.19 4.21
N LEU A 349 1.71 -16.54 4.27
CA LEU A 349 1.56 -15.13 4.65
C LEU A 349 1.87 -14.92 6.13
N SER A 350 2.44 -13.78 6.53
CA SER A 350 2.59 -13.38 7.94
C SER A 350 1.22 -13.29 8.65
N ARG A 351 1.18 -13.33 9.99
CA ARG A 351 -0.02 -13.10 10.82
C ARG A 351 0.23 -12.11 11.97
N SER A 352 1.37 -11.44 11.94
CA SER A 352 1.79 -10.40 12.86
C SER A 352 2.85 -9.55 12.19
N PHE A 353 3.10 -8.35 12.72
CA PHE A 353 4.17 -7.52 12.18
C PHE A 353 5.55 -8.12 12.42
N VAL A 354 5.77 -8.82 13.55
CA VAL A 354 7.04 -9.52 13.82
C VAL A 354 7.33 -10.59 12.75
N GLU A 355 6.33 -11.38 12.36
CA GLU A 355 6.49 -12.35 11.27
C GLU A 355 6.69 -11.66 9.91
N LEU A 356 6.05 -10.51 9.69
CA LEU A 356 6.23 -9.73 8.47
C LEU A 356 7.64 -9.14 8.38
N ASP A 357 8.16 -8.56 9.46
CA ASP A 357 9.53 -8.05 9.54
C ASP A 357 10.56 -9.16 9.27
N ALA A 358 10.40 -10.33 9.90
CA ALA A 358 11.24 -11.49 9.64
C ALA A 358 11.18 -11.93 8.15
N ALA A 359 10.00 -11.88 7.53
CA ALA A 359 9.84 -12.16 6.12
C ALA A 359 10.57 -11.14 5.23
N TYR A 360 10.54 -9.85 5.56
CA TYR A 360 11.30 -8.82 4.85
C TYR A 360 12.80 -9.06 4.95
N GLN A 361 13.32 -9.33 6.15
CA GLN A 361 14.76 -9.57 6.36
C GLN A 361 15.27 -10.82 5.61
N ASP A 362 14.44 -11.87 5.53
CA ASP A 362 14.73 -13.05 4.72
C ASP A 362 14.72 -12.73 3.22
N GLN A 363 13.73 -11.96 2.74
CA GLN A 363 13.69 -11.51 1.35
C GLN A 363 14.89 -10.64 0.99
N TRP A 364 15.32 -9.73 1.86
CA TRP A 364 16.52 -8.92 1.66
C TRP A 364 17.76 -9.79 1.49
N SER A 365 17.94 -10.77 2.37
CA SER A 365 19.04 -11.74 2.29
C SER A 365 18.97 -12.55 1.00
N SER A 366 17.78 -13.02 0.61
CA SER A 366 17.57 -13.75 -0.64
C SER A 366 17.93 -12.92 -1.87
N MET A 367 17.56 -11.64 -1.90
CA MET A 367 17.86 -10.74 -3.02
C MET A 367 19.36 -10.43 -3.12
N ARG A 368 20.06 -10.26 -1.98
CA ARG A 368 21.53 -10.18 -1.94
C ARG A 368 22.15 -11.44 -2.55
N ASP A 369 21.73 -12.62 -2.11
CA ASP A 369 22.35 -13.89 -2.51
C ASP A 369 22.10 -14.22 -3.99
N LYS A 370 21.00 -13.69 -4.57
CA LYS A 370 20.69 -13.81 -6.00
C LYS A 370 21.47 -12.84 -6.90
N GLY A 371 22.20 -11.87 -6.34
CA GLY A 371 22.99 -10.93 -7.13
C GLY A 371 22.17 -10.03 -8.05
N VAL A 372 21.11 -9.41 -7.52
CA VAL A 372 20.10 -8.64 -8.28
C VAL A 372 20.59 -7.31 -8.86
N GLY A 373 21.89 -7.03 -8.83
CA GLY A 373 22.46 -5.73 -9.21
C GLY A 373 22.23 -4.67 -8.13
N LEU A 374 21.57 -3.56 -8.46
CA LEU A 374 21.12 -2.59 -7.46
C LEU A 374 19.87 -3.13 -6.73
N TYR A 375 19.81 -2.97 -5.42
CA TYR A 375 18.63 -3.28 -4.63
C TYR A 375 18.16 -2.06 -3.85
N VAL A 376 17.12 -1.39 -4.35
CA VAL A 376 16.44 -0.32 -3.61
C VAL A 376 15.65 -1.00 -2.50
N LEU A 377 16.14 -0.93 -1.27
CA LEU A 377 15.69 -1.78 -0.18
C LEU A 377 14.24 -1.48 0.19
N PRO A 378 13.28 -2.41 -0.03
CA PRO A 378 11.89 -2.18 0.34
C PRO A 378 11.70 -2.36 1.85
N MET A 379 10.97 -1.45 2.48
CA MET A 379 10.60 -1.44 3.89
C MET A 379 9.09 -1.27 4.03
N THR A 380 8.52 -1.60 5.19
CA THR A 380 7.07 -1.51 5.38
C THR A 380 6.65 -1.05 6.78
N SER A 381 5.52 -0.35 6.86
CA SER A 381 4.78 -0.11 8.10
C SER A 381 3.77 -1.22 8.42
N GLY A 382 3.56 -2.13 7.47
CA GLY A 382 2.90 -3.41 7.67
C GLY A 382 1.74 -3.66 6.72
N TRP A 383 0.81 -4.51 7.14
CA TRP A 383 -0.31 -4.94 6.30
C TRP A 383 -1.58 -5.19 7.10
N ASP A 384 -2.68 -4.64 6.61
CA ASP A 384 -4.04 -4.81 7.12
C ASP A 384 -5.07 -4.35 6.08
N LYS A 385 -5.47 -5.29 5.21
CA LYS A 385 -6.33 -5.04 4.05
C LYS A 385 -7.83 -5.07 4.39
N ARG A 386 -8.22 -5.09 5.67
CA ARG A 386 -9.64 -5.17 6.08
C ARG A 386 -10.54 -4.12 5.42
N PRO A 387 -10.14 -2.84 5.25
CA PRO A 387 -10.95 -1.88 4.50
C PRO A 387 -11.26 -2.34 3.07
N TRP A 388 -10.32 -3.02 2.43
CA TRP A 388 -10.47 -3.57 1.07
C TRP A 388 -11.02 -5.00 1.02
N GLY A 389 -11.72 -5.44 2.06
CA GLY A 389 -12.38 -6.76 2.10
C GLY A 389 -11.52 -7.85 2.75
N GLY A 390 -10.37 -7.49 3.29
CA GLY A 390 -9.49 -8.40 4.03
C GLY A 390 -8.65 -9.32 3.15
N SER A 391 -7.68 -9.94 3.80
CA SER A 391 -6.79 -10.94 3.23
C SER A 391 -7.46 -12.32 3.19
N LYS A 392 -7.01 -13.19 2.28
CA LYS A 392 -7.52 -14.57 2.17
C LYS A 392 -7.28 -15.36 3.46
N ASP A 393 -6.11 -15.16 4.08
CA ASP A 393 -5.89 -15.52 5.48
C ASP A 393 -6.24 -14.29 6.32
N PRO A 394 -7.36 -14.28 7.06
CA PRO A 394 -7.80 -13.08 7.80
C PRO A 394 -6.79 -12.63 8.86
N LEU A 395 -5.99 -13.56 9.41
CA LEU A 395 -4.98 -13.23 10.39
C LEU A 395 -3.78 -12.50 9.77
N HIS A 396 -3.63 -12.53 8.44
CA HIS A 396 -2.60 -11.73 7.77
C HIS A 396 -2.83 -10.23 7.97
N ASP A 397 -4.09 -9.82 8.16
CA ASP A 397 -4.43 -8.42 8.41
C ASP A 397 -4.07 -7.93 9.82
N ASP A 398 -3.54 -8.81 10.68
CA ASP A 398 -2.93 -8.42 11.97
C ASP A 398 -1.44 -8.03 11.83
N SER A 399 -0.95 -7.87 10.59
CA SER A 399 0.47 -7.58 10.28
C SER A 399 0.81 -6.10 10.17
N ARG A 400 0.00 -5.18 10.70
CA ARG A 400 0.36 -3.76 10.76
C ARG A 400 1.08 -3.44 12.07
N SER A 401 2.19 -2.71 11.98
CA SER A 401 3.05 -2.40 13.12
C SER A 401 2.42 -1.46 14.16
N THR A 402 3.12 -1.34 15.28
CA THR A 402 3.20 -0.15 16.13
C THR A 402 4.41 0.71 15.73
N PRO A 403 4.50 1.99 16.13
CA PRO A 403 5.69 2.80 15.87
C PRO A 403 7.00 2.18 16.38
N ALA A 404 6.98 1.48 17.52
CA ALA A 404 8.18 0.84 18.06
C ALA A 404 8.64 -0.33 17.19
N GLU A 405 7.73 -1.21 16.76
CA GLU A 405 8.08 -2.31 15.86
C GLU A 405 8.53 -1.79 14.49
N PHE A 406 7.90 -0.72 13.98
CA PHE A 406 8.35 -0.05 12.76
C PHE A 406 9.78 0.47 12.91
N ARG A 407 10.13 1.08 14.04
CA ARG A 407 11.50 1.52 14.33
C ARG A 407 12.48 0.35 14.27
N ASP A 408 12.13 -0.80 14.85
CA ASP A 408 12.99 -2.00 14.83
C ASP A 408 13.20 -2.52 13.41
N HIS A 409 12.15 -2.51 12.58
CA HIS A 409 12.23 -2.82 11.15
C HIS A 409 13.17 -1.86 10.40
N LEU A 410 13.08 -0.55 10.64
CA LEU A 410 13.96 0.45 10.02
C LEU A 410 15.42 0.28 10.49
N LEU A 411 15.65 -0.06 11.77
CA LEU A 411 16.99 -0.37 12.27
C LEU A 411 17.57 -1.62 11.60
N ALA A 412 16.75 -2.64 11.35
CA ALA A 412 17.18 -3.81 10.59
C ALA A 412 17.54 -3.45 9.15
N ALA A 413 16.72 -2.63 8.49
CA ALA A 413 17.00 -2.13 7.15
C ALA A 413 18.30 -1.32 7.10
N ARG A 414 18.54 -0.45 8.08
CA ARG A 414 19.79 0.31 8.22
C ARG A 414 21.01 -0.61 8.34
N ARG A 415 20.96 -1.61 9.23
CA ARG A 415 22.04 -2.61 9.37
C ARG A 415 22.28 -3.36 8.06
N PHE A 416 21.21 -3.72 7.34
CA PHE A 416 21.34 -4.38 6.04
C PHE A 416 22.00 -3.48 4.99
N MET A 417 21.58 -2.21 4.89
CA MET A 417 22.20 -1.24 3.97
C MET A 417 23.68 -1.00 4.29
N ASP A 418 24.01 -0.85 5.57
CA ASP A 418 25.40 -0.62 6.03
C ASP A 418 26.30 -1.84 5.77
N GLY A 419 25.76 -3.06 5.91
CA GLY A 419 26.46 -4.30 5.58
C GLY A 419 26.53 -4.59 4.07
N ASN A 420 25.73 -3.90 3.25
CA ASN A 420 25.64 -4.12 1.80
C ASN A 420 25.65 -2.78 1.00
N PRO A 421 26.68 -1.93 1.17
CA PRO A 421 26.68 -0.57 0.64
C PRO A 421 26.74 -0.52 -0.90
N THR A 422 27.39 -1.47 -1.55
CA THR A 422 27.44 -1.54 -3.02
C THR A 422 26.11 -2.00 -3.62
N LEU A 423 25.48 -3.00 -2.98
CA LEU A 423 24.20 -3.57 -3.40
C LEU A 423 23.07 -2.53 -3.27
N THR A 424 22.98 -1.89 -2.10
CA THR A 424 21.85 -0.99 -1.79
C THR A 424 22.13 0.46 -2.19
N ARG A 425 23.41 0.85 -2.21
CA ARG A 425 23.85 2.25 -2.35
C ARG A 425 23.19 3.18 -1.33
N ARG A 426 22.76 2.62 -0.19
CA ARG A 426 21.96 3.30 0.84
C ARG A 426 20.64 3.89 0.31
N LEU A 427 20.08 3.33 -0.77
CA LEU A 427 18.72 3.63 -1.25
C LEU A 427 17.72 2.66 -0.62
N GLY A 428 16.64 3.20 -0.08
CA GLY A 428 15.52 2.43 0.45
C GLY A 428 14.19 3.08 0.15
N VAL A 429 13.12 2.28 0.05
CA VAL A 429 11.76 2.77 -0.23
C VAL A 429 10.78 2.13 0.75
N ILE A 430 9.97 2.94 1.40
CA ILE A 430 8.96 2.50 2.36
C ILE A 430 7.63 2.34 1.62
N CYS A 431 7.00 1.18 1.76
CA CYS A 431 5.57 1.11 1.55
C CYS A 431 4.82 1.41 2.86
N CYS A 432 3.89 2.36 2.83
CA CYS A 432 3.71 3.39 1.79
C CYS A 432 3.37 4.71 2.48
N TRP A 433 3.31 5.81 1.74
CA TRP A 433 2.90 7.09 2.32
C TRP A 433 1.46 6.96 2.82
N ASN A 434 0.55 6.56 1.94
CA ASN A 434 -0.90 6.68 2.15
C ASN A 434 -1.71 5.48 1.63
N GLU A 435 -1.19 4.25 1.68
CA GLU A 435 -1.99 3.05 1.39
C GLU A 435 -2.90 2.69 2.58
N PHE A 436 -3.77 3.63 2.95
CA PHE A 436 -4.64 3.48 4.12
C PHE A 436 -5.53 2.26 4.03
N GLY A 437 -5.95 1.82 2.85
CA GLY A 437 -6.84 0.67 2.75
C GLY A 437 -6.13 -0.69 2.77
N GLU A 438 -4.84 -0.74 2.44
CA GLU A 438 -4.00 -1.93 2.59
C GLU A 438 -3.31 -2.00 3.97
N GLY A 439 -3.36 -0.92 4.75
CA GLY A 439 -2.78 -0.87 6.10
C GLY A 439 -1.27 -0.63 6.13
N SER A 440 -0.68 -0.34 4.98
CA SER A 440 0.74 0.01 4.81
C SER A 440 0.86 1.51 4.62
N PHE A 441 0.77 2.30 5.69
CA PHE A 441 0.84 3.76 5.61
C PHE A 441 1.70 4.36 6.73
N ILE A 442 2.49 5.38 6.38
CA ILE A 442 3.30 6.19 7.32
C ILE A 442 2.82 7.64 7.40
N GLU A 443 1.88 8.06 6.56
CA GLU A 443 1.27 9.38 6.62
C GLU A 443 0.65 9.60 8.01
N PRO A 444 0.88 10.77 8.64
CA PRO A 444 0.34 11.07 9.96
C PRO A 444 -1.17 10.88 10.02
N THR A 445 -1.63 10.14 11.02
CA THR A 445 -3.07 10.02 11.36
C THR A 445 -3.40 10.87 12.57
N LYS A 446 -4.70 11.04 12.87
CA LYS A 446 -5.12 11.68 14.12
C LYS A 446 -4.72 10.89 15.37
N VAL A 447 -4.60 9.56 15.25
CA VAL A 447 -4.25 8.67 16.38
C VAL A 447 -2.74 8.60 16.57
N ASP A 448 -2.00 8.23 15.52
CA ASP A 448 -0.57 7.99 15.63
C ASP A 448 0.24 9.30 15.53
N GLY A 449 -0.37 10.39 15.08
CA GLY A 449 0.30 11.67 14.92
C GLY A 449 1.51 11.53 14.01
N MET A 450 2.66 12.07 14.44
CA MET A 450 3.91 12.01 13.68
C MET A 450 4.76 10.79 13.98
N LYS A 451 4.31 9.87 14.86
CA LYS A 451 5.18 8.85 15.47
C LYS A 451 5.89 7.96 14.46
N TYR A 452 5.25 7.57 13.36
CA TYR A 452 5.90 6.80 12.29
C TYR A 452 7.01 7.59 11.59
N LEU A 453 6.74 8.85 11.26
CA LEU A 453 7.73 9.72 10.63
C LEU A 453 8.90 10.03 11.57
N GLU A 454 8.64 10.22 12.87
CA GLU A 454 9.69 10.37 13.89
C GLU A 454 10.68 9.20 13.86
N GLN A 455 10.21 7.96 13.66
CA GLN A 455 11.10 6.80 13.57
C GLN A 455 12.03 6.86 12.36
N ILE A 456 11.53 7.36 11.21
CA ILE A 456 12.34 7.51 9.99
C ILE A 456 13.46 8.51 10.25
N ARG A 457 13.12 9.69 10.78
CA ARG A 457 14.08 10.73 11.15
C ARG A 457 15.11 10.22 12.16
N ASP A 458 14.68 9.51 13.19
CA ASP A 458 15.56 9.06 14.26
C ASP A 458 16.52 7.94 13.79
N VAL A 459 16.11 7.12 12.81
CA VAL A 459 16.94 6.04 12.25
C VAL A 459 17.86 6.52 11.14
N PHE A 460 17.37 7.36 10.22
CA PHE A 460 18.08 7.75 8.99
C PHE A 460 18.59 9.21 8.98
N GLY A 461 18.18 10.02 9.96
CA GLY A 461 18.54 11.43 10.10
C GLY A 461 17.50 12.40 9.52
N ALA A 462 17.52 13.65 10.02
CA ALA A 462 16.81 14.77 9.41
C ALA A 462 17.57 15.32 8.19
N LYS A 463 16.90 16.12 7.36
CA LYS A 463 17.43 16.64 6.09
C LYS A 463 17.50 18.15 6.04
#